data_AF-A0A1B6I260-F1
#
_entry.id   AF-A0A1B6I260-F1
#
_cell.length_a   1.000
_cell.length_b   1.000
_cell.length_c   1.000
_cell.angle_alpha   90.00
_cell.angle_beta   90.00
_cell.angle_gamma   90.00
#
_symmetry.space_group_name_H-M   'P 1'
#
loop_
_entity.id
_entity.type
_entity.pdbx_description
1 polymer ?
#
loop_
_entity_poly.entity_id
_entity_poly.type
_entity_poly.pdbx_seq_one_letter_code
_entity_poly.pdbx_strand_id
1 'polypeptide(L)'
;LVFQWPDPAIERLVEIRTVLERIRPLEHKLKYMMEKLVKTVLTGATNDNDATRFKSNMDNMADNSGGSGSESENEEEATSQKKSDKKSGVYVPPRLAPMHYDEEENQEARKQKQLERARRRALHSSVVEELREQYLDTPAEVSHGNALKATISKHQRLKNQYEEEYFTRLPTSKKDRHRGRHSMTVGNIGDQLTHFENISVLEDEGAFSGQKRKRKSGGKPKQGKKKGFKRRKGHSF
;
A
#
# COMPACT_ATOMS: atom_id res chain seq x y z
N LEU A 1 -43.85 26.85 -33.54
CA LEU A 1 -42.71 26.02 -33.96
C LEU A 1 -43.13 24.56 -33.85
N VAL A 2 -43.56 23.97 -34.96
CA VAL A 2 -43.99 22.56 -35.00
C VAL A 2 -42.73 21.72 -35.01
N PHE A 3 -42.48 20.97 -33.94
CA PHE A 3 -41.42 19.97 -33.89
C PHE A 3 -41.77 18.86 -34.89
N GLN A 4 -41.07 18.85 -36.02
CA GLN A 4 -41.07 17.72 -36.96
C GLN A 4 -40.56 16.50 -36.20
N TRP A 5 -41.37 15.44 -36.13
CA TRP A 5 -40.96 14.17 -35.52
C TRP A 5 -39.68 13.65 -36.21
N PRO A 6 -38.73 13.05 -35.46
CA PRO A 6 -37.49 12.54 -36.03
C PRO A 6 -37.82 11.51 -37.12
N ASP A 7 -37.15 11.63 -38.26
CA ASP A 7 -37.23 10.66 -39.36
C ASP A 7 -36.97 9.24 -38.81
N PRO A 8 -37.80 8.21 -39.16
CA PRO A 8 -37.59 6.82 -38.74
C PRO A 8 -36.15 6.30 -38.96
N ALA A 9 -35.42 6.85 -39.94
CA ALA A 9 -34.00 6.53 -40.14
C ALA A 9 -33.12 7.01 -38.96
N ILE A 10 -33.42 8.16 -38.38
CA ILE A 10 -32.71 8.74 -37.24
C ILE A 10 -32.97 7.90 -35.98
N GLU A 11 -34.21 7.46 -35.75
CA GLU A 11 -34.56 6.59 -34.63
C GLU A 11 -33.79 5.26 -34.69
N ARG A 12 -33.77 4.59 -35.86
CA ARG A 12 -32.99 3.36 -36.07
C ARG A 12 -31.49 3.58 -35.86
N LEU A 13 -30.96 4.73 -36.27
CA LEU A 13 -29.54 5.03 -36.10
C LEU A 13 -29.19 5.22 -34.62
N VAL A 14 -30.04 5.89 -33.86
CA VAL A 14 -29.88 6.04 -32.40
C VAL A 14 -29.99 4.69 -31.70
N GLU A 15 -30.95 3.86 -32.09
CA GLU A 15 -31.10 2.48 -31.59
C GLU A 15 -29.83 1.64 -31.84
N ILE A 16 -29.36 1.56 -33.09
CA ILE A 16 -28.14 0.80 -33.43
C ILE A 16 -26.94 1.34 -32.66
N ARG A 17 -26.78 2.67 -32.56
CA ARG A 17 -25.67 3.27 -31.82
C ARG A 17 -25.71 2.89 -30.35
N THR A 18 -26.86 3.02 -29.70
CA THR A 18 -27.02 2.67 -28.28
C THR A 18 -26.79 1.18 -28.04
N VAL A 19 -27.27 0.31 -28.92
CA VAL A 19 -27.01 -1.14 -28.87
C VAL A 19 -25.51 -1.42 -29.00
N LEU A 20 -24.82 -0.82 -29.97
CA LEU A 20 -23.37 -0.99 -30.14
C LEU A 20 -22.58 -0.48 -28.93
N GLU A 21 -22.91 0.70 -28.41
CA GLU A 21 -22.29 1.25 -27.20
C GLU A 21 -22.51 0.33 -26.00
N ARG A 22 -23.69 -0.31 -25.90
CA ARG A 22 -24.03 -1.24 -24.83
C ARG A 22 -23.32 -2.59 -24.93
N ILE A 23 -23.06 -3.08 -26.14
CA ILE A 23 -22.43 -4.38 -26.41
C ILE A 23 -20.90 -4.31 -26.31
N ARG A 24 -20.26 -3.16 -26.58
CA ARG A 24 -18.80 -2.97 -26.45
C ARG A 24 -18.16 -3.57 -25.19
N PRO A 25 -18.66 -3.34 -23.95
CA PRO A 25 -18.05 -3.93 -22.76
C PRO A 25 -18.15 -5.47 -22.71
N LEU A 26 -19.18 -6.07 -23.33
CA LEU A 26 -19.30 -7.52 -23.44
C LEU A 26 -18.28 -8.08 -24.44
N GLU A 27 -18.13 -7.42 -25.60
CA GLU A 27 -17.11 -7.78 -26.59
C GLU A 27 -15.70 -7.75 -25.98
N HIS A 28 -15.37 -6.73 -25.18
CA HIS A 28 -14.05 -6.66 -24.52
C HIS A 28 -13.80 -7.83 -23.56
N LYS A 29 -14.83 -8.29 -22.84
CA LYS A 29 -14.72 -9.45 -21.94
C LYS A 29 -14.57 -10.76 -22.71
N LEU A 30 -15.27 -10.89 -23.85
CA LEU A 30 -15.26 -12.11 -24.67
C LEU A 30 -14.07 -12.19 -25.63
N LYS A 31 -13.47 -11.05 -26.00
CA LYS A 31 -12.35 -10.95 -26.94
C LYS A 31 -11.22 -11.90 -26.57
N TYR A 32 -10.77 -11.87 -25.32
CA TYR A 32 -9.71 -12.77 -24.86
C TYR A 32 -10.10 -14.24 -24.96
N MET A 33 -11.34 -14.60 -24.62
CA MET A 33 -11.81 -15.99 -24.72
C MET A 33 -11.85 -16.47 -26.17
N MET A 34 -12.34 -15.63 -27.09
CA MET A 34 -12.38 -15.95 -28.51
C MET A 34 -10.98 -16.05 -29.11
N GLU A 35 -10.12 -15.05 -28.86
CA GLU A 35 -8.72 -15.07 -29.32
C GLU A 35 -7.97 -16.27 -28.77
N LYS A 36 -8.23 -16.67 -27.52
CA LYS A 36 -7.69 -17.90 -26.92
C LYS A 36 -8.17 -19.13 -27.68
N LEU A 37 -9.48 -19.30 -27.88
CA LEU A 37 -10.04 -20.47 -28.57
C LEU A 37 -9.52 -20.57 -30.01
N VAL A 38 -9.50 -19.46 -30.74
CA VAL A 38 -8.93 -19.37 -32.09
C VAL A 38 -7.45 -19.72 -32.07
N LYS A 39 -6.67 -19.18 -31.12
CA LYS A 39 -5.24 -19.52 -30.98
C LYS A 39 -5.05 -21.00 -30.69
N THR A 40 -5.85 -21.61 -29.81
CA THR A 40 -5.76 -23.06 -29.51
C THR A 40 -6.10 -23.92 -30.72
N VAL A 41 -7.10 -23.53 -31.51
CA VAL A 41 -7.47 -24.26 -32.75
C VAL A 41 -6.37 -24.13 -33.81
N LEU A 42 -5.78 -22.94 -33.97
CA LEU A 42 -4.78 -22.69 -35.00
C LEU A 42 -3.39 -23.26 -34.66
N THR A 43 -2.98 -23.21 -33.39
CA THR A 43 -1.61 -23.57 -32.97
C THR A 43 -1.53 -24.91 -32.25
N GLY A 44 -2.66 -25.51 -31.85
CA GLY A 44 -2.70 -26.75 -31.05
C GLY A 44 -2.06 -26.64 -29.66
N ALA A 45 -1.41 -25.50 -29.36
CA ALA A 45 -0.64 -25.28 -28.17
C ALA A 45 -1.43 -24.44 -27.17
N THR A 46 -1.31 -24.84 -25.92
CA THR A 46 -2.09 -24.34 -24.82
C THR A 46 -1.09 -23.59 -23.93
N ASN A 47 -1.05 -22.24 -23.99
CA ASN A 47 -0.09 -21.41 -23.20
C ASN A 47 -0.11 -21.75 -21.69
N ASP A 48 1.00 -22.17 -21.10
CA ASP A 48 1.05 -22.67 -19.70
C ASP A 48 0.77 -21.61 -18.62
N ASN A 49 0.88 -20.32 -18.97
CA ASN A 49 0.70 -19.19 -18.05
C ASN A 49 -0.73 -18.61 -18.00
N ASP A 50 -1.76 -19.39 -18.34
CA ASP A 50 -3.14 -18.89 -18.44
C ASP A 50 -3.93 -19.07 -17.13
N ALA A 51 -4.26 -17.94 -16.49
CA ALA A 51 -5.01 -17.89 -15.23
C ALA A 51 -6.38 -18.60 -15.28
N THR A 52 -6.97 -18.75 -16.47
CA THR A 52 -8.27 -19.42 -16.65
C THR A 52 -8.20 -20.95 -16.67
N ARG A 53 -7.01 -21.55 -16.57
CA ARG A 53 -6.81 -23.00 -16.39
C ARG A 53 -6.88 -23.43 -14.94
N PHE A 54 -6.64 -22.54 -14.00
CA PHE A 54 -6.68 -22.84 -12.56
C PHE A 54 -8.10 -23.01 -11.99
N LYS A 55 -9.11 -23.23 -12.85
CA LYS A 55 -10.39 -23.75 -12.37
C LYS A 55 -10.20 -25.21 -11.96
N SER A 56 -10.84 -25.60 -10.86
CA SER A 56 -10.83 -26.99 -10.42
C SER A 56 -11.45 -27.88 -11.51
N ASN A 57 -10.67 -28.83 -12.04
CA ASN A 57 -11.22 -29.92 -12.84
C ASN A 57 -12.07 -30.80 -11.93
N MET A 58 -13.39 -30.70 -12.06
CA MET A 58 -14.34 -31.53 -11.29
C MET A 58 -14.21 -33.01 -11.62
N ASP A 59 -13.76 -33.35 -12.83
CA ASP A 59 -13.48 -34.74 -13.25
C ASP A 59 -12.40 -35.40 -12.39
N ASN A 60 -11.34 -34.65 -12.04
CA ASN A 60 -10.27 -35.13 -11.15
C ASN A 60 -10.73 -35.31 -9.69
N MET A 61 -11.89 -34.77 -9.29
CA MET A 61 -12.48 -35.02 -7.97
C MET A 61 -13.37 -36.26 -7.96
N ALA A 62 -13.98 -36.62 -9.09
CA ALA A 62 -14.84 -37.80 -9.19
C ALA A 62 -14.03 -39.10 -9.09
N ASP A 63 -12.80 -39.12 -9.64
CA ASP A 63 -11.93 -40.30 -9.65
C ASP A 63 -11.40 -40.70 -8.27
N ASN A 64 -11.39 -39.78 -7.31
CA ASN A 64 -10.93 -40.06 -5.94
C ASN A 64 -12.05 -40.50 -4.98
N SER A 65 -13.26 -40.73 -5.51
CA SER A 65 -14.43 -41.19 -4.75
C SER A 65 -14.84 -42.64 -5.02
N GLY A 66 -14.16 -43.32 -5.95
CA GLY A 66 -14.37 -44.72 -6.28
C GLY A 66 -13.08 -45.52 -6.12
N GLY A 67 -12.85 -46.08 -4.93
CA GLY A 67 -11.80 -47.06 -4.75
C GLY A 67 -12.07 -48.32 -5.59
N SER A 68 -11.31 -48.52 -6.65
CA SER A 68 -10.97 -49.84 -7.19
C SER A 68 -9.63 -49.72 -7.92
N GLY A 69 -8.64 -50.50 -7.48
CA GLY A 69 -7.24 -50.35 -7.86
C GLY A 69 -6.94 -50.59 -9.33
N SER A 70 -5.93 -49.89 -9.82
CA SER A 70 -5.07 -50.36 -10.90
C SER A 70 -3.65 -49.83 -10.67
N GLU A 71 -2.73 -50.77 -10.55
CA GLU A 71 -1.29 -50.62 -10.44
C GLU A 71 -0.70 -49.77 -11.57
N SER A 72 0.22 -48.85 -11.24
CA SER A 72 1.34 -48.53 -12.11
C SER A 72 2.48 -47.93 -11.28
N GLU A 73 3.49 -48.76 -11.10
CA GLU A 73 4.78 -48.48 -10.50
C GLU A 73 5.46 -47.26 -11.15
N ASN A 74 5.99 -46.33 -10.35
CA ASN A 74 7.38 -45.91 -10.51
C ASN A 74 7.89 -45.24 -9.23
N GLU A 75 9.04 -45.71 -8.76
CA GLU A 75 9.81 -45.20 -7.64
C GLU A 75 10.33 -43.78 -7.94
N GLU A 76 10.38 -42.92 -6.91
CA GLU A 76 11.63 -42.28 -6.49
C GLU A 76 11.44 -41.47 -5.19
N GLU A 77 12.27 -41.84 -4.21
CA GLU A 77 12.51 -41.18 -2.93
C GLU A 77 12.98 -39.73 -3.10
N ALA A 78 12.49 -38.80 -2.25
CA ALA A 78 13.33 -37.94 -1.39
C ALA A 78 12.63 -36.66 -0.87
N THR A 79 12.32 -36.72 0.42
CA THR A 79 12.62 -35.69 1.44
C THR A 79 11.71 -34.47 1.69
N SER A 80 11.44 -34.33 2.99
CA SER A 80 11.25 -33.11 3.77
C SER A 80 9.81 -32.59 4.00
N GLN A 81 9.22 -33.25 4.98
CA GLN A 81 8.18 -32.79 5.90
C GLN A 81 8.16 -31.27 6.19
N LYS A 82 6.97 -30.67 6.04
CA LYS A 82 6.33 -29.88 7.12
C LYS A 82 4.80 -29.96 6.95
N LYS A 83 4.22 -31.04 7.45
CA LYS A 83 2.78 -31.14 7.68
C LYS A 83 2.45 -30.22 8.87
N SER A 84 1.87 -29.05 8.62
CA SER A 84 1.12 -28.32 9.66
C SER A 84 -0.32 -28.81 9.63
N ASP A 85 -0.81 -29.29 10.77
CA ASP A 85 -2.15 -29.82 11.00
C ASP A 85 -3.24 -28.97 10.31
N LYS A 86 -3.77 -29.49 9.20
CA LYS A 86 -4.94 -28.93 8.54
C LYS A 86 -6.15 -29.24 9.42
N LYS A 87 -6.64 -28.25 10.16
CA LYS A 87 -8.02 -28.28 10.65
C LYS A 87 -8.92 -28.46 9.43
N SER A 88 -9.59 -29.60 9.35
CA SER A 88 -10.43 -29.96 8.21
C SER A 88 -11.53 -28.92 8.02
N GLY A 89 -11.65 -28.39 6.79
CA GLY A 89 -12.78 -27.56 6.36
C GLY A 89 -12.59 -26.03 6.35
N VAL A 90 -11.49 -25.47 6.88
CA VAL A 90 -11.27 -24.01 6.86
C VAL A 90 -10.26 -23.63 5.78
N TYR A 91 -10.72 -22.90 4.76
CA TYR A 91 -9.84 -22.30 3.76
C TYR A 91 -8.88 -21.30 4.41
N VAL A 92 -7.58 -21.57 4.32
CA VAL A 92 -6.52 -20.66 4.77
C VAL A 92 -5.85 -20.07 3.52
N PRO A 93 -5.99 -18.78 3.24
CA PRO A 93 -5.34 -18.15 2.11
C PRO A 93 -3.81 -18.27 2.24
N PRO A 94 -3.09 -18.46 1.13
CA PRO A 94 -1.64 -18.61 1.13
C PRO A 94 -0.98 -17.37 1.73
N ARG A 95 -0.03 -17.60 2.65
CA ARG A 95 0.76 -16.52 3.22
C ARG A 95 1.86 -16.17 2.21
N LEU A 96 1.64 -15.09 1.44
CA LEU A 96 2.65 -14.54 0.55
C LEU A 96 3.84 -14.05 1.39
N ALA A 97 4.99 -14.69 1.23
CA ALA A 97 6.25 -14.14 1.73
C ALA A 97 6.61 -12.91 0.88
N PRO A 98 7.13 -11.83 1.49
CA PRO A 98 7.63 -10.70 0.70
C PRO A 98 8.73 -11.20 -0.23
N MET A 99 8.46 -11.22 -1.53
CA MET A 99 9.50 -11.40 -2.54
C MET A 99 10.35 -10.13 -2.55
N HIS A 100 11.65 -10.30 -2.38
CA HIS A 100 12.60 -9.25 -2.69
C HIS A 100 12.52 -8.99 -4.20
N TYR A 101 12.19 -7.76 -4.57
CA TYR A 101 12.27 -7.31 -5.95
C TYR A 101 13.76 -7.05 -6.21
N ASP A 102 14.40 -7.93 -6.96
CA ASP A 102 15.82 -7.85 -7.33
C ASP A 102 16.03 -7.01 -8.60
N GLU A 103 15.00 -6.33 -9.09
CA GLU A 103 15.26 -5.15 -9.92
C GLU A 103 16.13 -4.23 -9.08
N GLU A 104 17.31 -3.91 -9.59
CA GLU A 104 18.16 -2.86 -9.06
C GLU A 104 17.36 -1.54 -9.06
N GLU A 105 16.46 -1.34 -8.09
CA GLU A 105 16.10 -0.02 -7.61
C GLU A 105 17.41 0.51 -7.03
N ASN A 106 18.20 1.06 -7.94
CA ASN A 106 19.61 1.31 -7.87
C ASN A 106 19.93 1.84 -6.46
N GLN A 107 20.89 1.24 -5.75
CA GLN A 107 21.25 1.73 -4.41
C GLN A 107 21.50 3.25 -4.44
N GLU A 108 21.92 3.74 -5.60
CA GLU A 108 22.01 5.15 -5.96
C GLU A 108 20.64 5.86 -6.00
N ALA A 109 19.60 5.35 -6.66
CA ALA A 109 18.25 5.90 -6.62
C ALA A 109 17.71 6.01 -5.18
N ARG A 110 17.97 5.00 -4.34
CA ARG A 110 17.60 5.05 -2.92
C ARG A 110 18.42 6.07 -2.12
N LYS A 111 19.70 6.26 -2.47
CA LYS A 111 20.55 7.31 -1.90
C LYS A 111 20.07 8.69 -2.36
N GLN A 112 19.84 8.90 -3.65
CA GLN A 112 19.31 10.13 -4.24
C GLN A 112 17.98 10.54 -3.60
N LYS A 113 17.04 9.60 -3.40
CA LYS A 113 15.78 9.88 -2.69
C LYS A 113 16.00 10.31 -1.23
N GLN A 114 17.01 9.77 -0.56
CA GLN A 114 17.38 10.19 0.80
C GLN A 114 18.03 11.58 0.81
N LEU A 115 18.92 11.85 -0.15
CA LEU A 115 19.54 13.16 -0.36
C LEU A 115 18.46 14.21 -0.62
N GLU A 116 17.53 13.93 -1.55
CA GLU A 116 16.44 14.83 -1.90
C GLU A 116 15.53 15.10 -0.70
N ARG A 117 15.13 14.06 0.04
CA ARG A 117 14.33 14.22 1.26
C ARG A 117 15.04 15.13 2.26
N ALA A 118 16.35 14.96 2.42
CA ALA A 118 17.11 15.74 3.38
C ALA A 118 17.40 17.16 2.90
N ARG A 119 17.57 17.37 1.59
CA ARG A 119 17.65 18.70 0.97
C ARG A 119 16.36 19.47 1.17
N ARG A 120 15.21 18.84 0.89
CA ARG A 120 13.88 19.42 1.20
C ARG A 120 13.79 19.78 2.68
N ARG A 121 14.25 18.90 3.57
CA ARG A 121 14.26 19.14 5.01
C ARG A 121 15.09 20.34 5.43
N ALA A 122 16.32 20.43 4.94
CA ALA A 122 17.24 21.53 5.20
C ALA A 122 16.68 22.86 4.69
N LEU A 123 16.04 22.87 3.50
CA LEU A 123 15.33 24.04 2.97
C LEU A 123 14.11 24.44 3.80
N HIS A 124 13.45 23.49 4.45
CA HIS A 124 12.34 23.70 5.39
C HIS A 124 12.79 23.75 6.85
N SER A 125 14.09 23.97 7.10
CA SER A 125 14.59 24.19 8.45
C SER A 125 14.16 25.58 8.93
N SER A 126 13.92 25.75 10.23
CA SER A 126 13.44 27.02 10.81
C SER A 126 14.35 28.20 10.46
N VAL A 127 15.67 27.98 10.48
CA VAL A 127 16.67 29.01 10.13
C VAL A 127 16.52 29.47 8.68
N VAL A 128 16.35 28.54 7.74
CA VAL A 128 16.22 28.87 6.31
C VAL A 128 14.86 29.49 6.01
N GLU A 129 13.80 29.04 6.69
CA GLU A 129 12.45 29.62 6.55
C GLU A 129 12.41 31.06 7.12
N GLU A 130 13.06 31.33 8.25
CA GLU A 130 13.18 32.69 8.81
C GLU A 130 14.01 33.61 7.90
N LEU A 131 15.14 33.15 7.35
CA LEU A 131 15.90 33.90 6.35
C LEU A 131 15.02 34.20 5.13
N ARG A 132 14.27 33.20 4.64
CA ARG A 132 13.35 33.39 3.51
C ARG A 132 12.30 34.47 3.81
N GLU A 133 11.73 34.49 5.01
CA GLU A 133 10.76 35.51 5.43
C GLU A 133 11.37 36.92 5.53
N GLN A 134 12.65 37.04 5.89
CA GLN A 134 13.34 38.34 5.97
C GLN A 134 13.71 38.91 4.60
N TYR A 135 14.12 38.06 3.66
CA TYR A 135 14.57 38.48 2.33
C TYR A 135 13.43 38.59 1.30
N LEU A 136 12.30 37.90 1.52
CA LEU A 136 11.15 37.99 0.65
C LEU A 136 10.10 38.94 1.25
N ASP A 137 9.68 39.94 0.48
CA ASP A 137 8.58 40.85 0.85
C ASP A 137 7.19 40.20 0.64
N THR A 138 7.07 38.91 0.97
CA THR A 138 5.80 38.18 0.91
C THR A 138 5.02 38.44 2.20
N PRO A 139 3.71 38.76 2.12
CA PRO A 139 2.93 39.05 3.31
C PRO A 139 2.88 37.82 4.23
N ALA A 140 3.30 38.00 5.49
CA ALA A 140 3.28 36.94 6.48
C ALA A 140 1.90 36.79 7.13
N GLU A 141 1.41 35.56 7.25
CA GLU A 141 0.19 35.27 8.01
C GLU A 141 0.48 35.36 9.51
N VAL A 142 0.15 36.50 10.14
CA VAL A 142 0.27 36.67 11.59
C VAL A 142 -0.85 35.92 12.30
N SER A 143 -0.50 34.82 12.98
CA SER A 143 -1.41 34.13 13.88
C SER A 143 -1.20 34.62 15.32
N HIS A 144 -2.28 34.90 16.06
CA HIS A 144 -2.23 35.33 17.47
C HIS A 144 -1.85 34.20 18.46
N GLY A 145 -1.16 33.16 18.01
CA GLY A 145 -0.79 31.99 18.81
C GLY A 145 0.72 31.71 18.80
N ASN A 146 1.18 30.90 19.75
CA ASN A 146 2.57 30.45 19.82
C ASN A 146 2.97 29.77 18.49
N ALA A 147 4.24 29.88 18.06
CA ALA A 147 4.75 29.27 16.83
C ALA A 147 4.42 27.76 16.70
N LEU A 148 4.43 27.04 17.82
CA LEU A 148 4.04 25.62 17.86
C LEU A 148 2.56 25.39 17.52
N LYS A 149 1.68 26.30 17.95
CA LYS A 149 0.27 26.27 17.56
C LYS A 149 0.15 26.54 16.07
N ALA A 150 0.98 27.41 15.50
CA ALA A 150 0.99 27.70 14.07
C ALA A 150 1.39 26.48 13.22
N THR A 151 2.41 25.70 13.63
CA THR A 151 2.79 24.47 12.92
C THR A 151 1.70 23.38 13.02
N ILE A 152 1.08 23.24 14.18
CA ILE A 152 -0.03 22.31 14.40
C ILE A 152 -1.27 22.74 13.62
N SER A 153 -1.59 24.04 13.58
CA SER A 153 -2.70 24.56 12.79
C SER A 153 -2.46 24.40 11.30
N LYS A 154 -1.22 24.56 10.80
CA LYS A 154 -0.86 24.28 9.40
C LYS A 154 -1.17 22.83 9.05
N HIS A 155 -0.78 21.87 9.89
CA HIS A 155 -1.09 20.46 9.66
C HIS A 155 -2.60 20.17 9.70
N GLN A 156 -3.35 20.85 10.57
CA GLN A 156 -4.81 20.72 10.61
C GLN A 156 -5.48 21.34 9.38
N ARG A 157 -5.00 22.50 8.90
CA ARG A 157 -5.47 23.13 7.65
C ARG A 157 -5.27 22.20 6.46
N LEU A 158 -4.10 21.59 6.33
CA LEU A 158 -3.82 20.62 5.26
C LEU A 158 -4.75 19.39 5.30
N LYS A 159 -5.12 18.92 6.51
CA LYS A 159 -6.13 17.86 6.64
C LYS A 159 -7.50 18.34 6.18
N ASN A 160 -7.94 19.51 6.65
CA ASN A 160 -9.23 20.06 6.26
C ASN A 160 -9.32 20.27 4.75
N GLN A 161 -8.26 20.81 4.12
CA GLN A 161 -8.19 20.97 2.66
C GLN A 161 -8.37 19.65 1.92
N TYR A 162 -7.71 18.59 2.37
CA TYR A 162 -7.90 17.25 1.81
C TYR A 162 -9.34 16.75 2.01
N GLU A 163 -9.90 16.91 3.22
CA GLU A 163 -11.27 16.46 3.49
C GLU A 163 -12.32 17.24 2.67
N GLU A 164 -12.09 18.53 2.42
CA GLU A 164 -12.93 19.40 1.61
C GLU A 164 -12.81 19.07 0.12
N GLU A 165 -11.59 18.86 -0.38
CA GLU A 165 -11.31 18.51 -1.78
C GLU A 165 -11.91 17.15 -2.15
N TYR A 166 -11.77 16.15 -1.27
CA TYR A 166 -12.22 14.79 -1.50
C TYR A 166 -13.56 14.46 -0.82
N PHE A 167 -14.20 15.43 -0.18
CA PHE A 167 -15.47 15.29 0.57
C PHE A 167 -15.53 14.05 1.50
N THR A 168 -14.41 13.66 2.09
CA THR A 168 -14.29 12.46 2.94
C THR A 168 -13.44 12.72 4.17
N ARG A 169 -13.90 12.26 5.34
CA ARG A 169 -13.17 12.45 6.61
C ARG A 169 -12.03 11.46 6.76
N LEU A 170 -10.87 11.92 7.24
CA LEU A 170 -9.71 11.06 7.44
C LEU A 170 -9.73 10.41 8.83
N PRO A 171 -9.65 9.07 8.95
CA PRO A 171 -9.65 8.40 10.24
C PRO A 171 -8.33 8.62 10.98
N THR A 172 -8.40 9.09 12.23
CA THR A 172 -7.20 9.30 13.06
C THR A 172 -6.73 8.01 13.71
N SER A 173 -5.46 7.65 13.56
CA SER A 173 -4.87 6.51 14.27
C SER A 173 -4.63 6.81 15.77
N LYS A 174 -4.60 5.77 16.62
CA LYS A 174 -4.19 5.89 18.04
C LYS A 174 -2.80 6.54 18.18
N LYS A 175 -1.89 6.25 17.26
CA LYS A 175 -0.55 6.84 17.23
C LYS A 175 -0.59 8.34 16.99
N ASP A 176 -1.47 8.81 16.11
CA ASP A 176 -1.62 10.23 15.81
C ASP A 176 -2.28 10.98 16.96
N ARG A 177 -3.27 10.36 17.61
CA ARG A 177 -3.86 10.90 18.85
C ARG A 177 -2.81 11.03 19.96
N HIS A 178 -1.94 10.04 20.13
CA HIS A 178 -0.83 10.10 21.07
C HIS A 178 0.16 11.21 20.69
N ARG A 179 0.54 11.32 19.42
CA ARG A 179 1.41 12.40 18.93
C ARG A 179 0.81 13.78 19.17
N GLY A 180 -0.49 13.96 18.96
CA GLY A 180 -1.20 15.21 19.23
C GLY A 180 -1.26 15.57 20.72
N ARG A 181 -1.30 14.58 21.63
CA ARG A 181 -1.19 14.85 23.07
C ARG A 181 0.22 15.30 23.46
N HIS A 182 1.24 14.70 22.85
CA HIS A 182 2.64 15.02 23.15
C HIS A 182 3.22 16.20 22.38
N SER A 183 2.52 16.73 21.37
CA SER A 183 3.04 17.82 20.53
C SER A 183 3.25 19.11 21.32
N MET A 184 2.46 19.35 22.37
CA MET A 184 2.59 20.50 23.28
C MET A 184 3.38 20.18 24.56
N THR A 185 3.99 19.00 24.67
CA THR A 185 4.81 18.65 25.83
C THR A 185 6.19 19.32 25.72
N VAL A 186 6.71 19.84 26.83
CA VAL A 186 7.97 20.58 26.94
C VAL A 186 9.17 19.95 26.19
N GLY A 187 9.28 18.62 26.16
CA GLY A 187 10.34 17.93 25.42
C GLY A 187 10.26 18.10 23.90
N ASN A 188 9.05 18.10 23.34
CA ASN A 188 8.81 18.31 21.91
C ASN A 188 8.91 19.79 21.52
N ILE A 189 8.63 20.69 22.47
CA ILE A 189 8.82 22.13 22.32
C ILE A 189 10.31 22.45 22.26
N GLY A 190 11.08 21.90 23.20
CA GLY A 190 12.54 22.03 23.22
C GLY A 190 13.18 21.45 21.97
N ASP A 191 12.74 20.28 21.49
CA ASP A 191 13.22 19.70 20.24
C ASP A 191 12.98 20.65 19.06
N GLN A 192 11.77 21.21 18.90
CA GLN A 192 11.48 22.16 17.81
C GLN A 192 12.28 23.46 17.88
N LEU A 193 12.47 24.02 19.08
CA LEU A 193 13.23 25.26 19.26
C LEU A 193 14.74 25.06 19.04
N THR A 194 15.25 23.88 19.39
CA THR A 194 16.67 23.52 19.23
C THR A 194 16.96 22.75 17.94
N HIS A 195 15.98 22.65 17.03
CA HIS A 195 16.09 21.88 15.80
C HIS A 195 16.89 22.63 14.72
N PHE A 196 18.19 22.77 14.94
CA PHE A 196 19.12 23.21 13.91
C PHE A 196 19.42 21.99 13.03
N GLU A 197 18.64 21.82 11.96
CA GLU A 197 18.88 20.76 11.00
C GLU A 197 20.27 20.88 10.40
N ASN A 198 20.80 19.75 9.93
CA ASN A 198 22.08 19.74 9.25
C ASN A 198 21.93 20.40 7.87
N ILE A 199 22.26 21.69 7.78
CA ILE A 199 22.24 22.49 6.54
C ILE A 199 23.42 22.12 5.62
N SER A 200 24.41 21.34 6.08
CA SER A 200 25.55 20.89 5.27
C SER A 200 25.14 20.19 3.97
N VAL A 201 23.94 19.61 3.94
CA VAL A 201 23.31 19.01 2.74
C VAL A 201 23.10 20.00 1.60
N LEU A 202 22.96 21.28 1.93
CA LEU A 202 22.72 22.36 0.99
C LEU A 202 24.02 23.07 0.59
N GLU A 203 25.04 23.00 1.44
CA GLU A 203 26.34 23.66 1.25
C GLU A 203 27.34 22.78 0.47
N ASP A 204 27.22 21.45 0.56
CA ASP A 204 28.20 20.54 -0.02
C ASP A 204 27.64 19.69 -1.18
N GLU A 205 28.23 19.84 -2.36
CA GLU A 205 28.02 19.01 -3.57
C GLU A 205 28.68 17.62 -3.39
N GLY A 206 28.48 16.93 -2.26
CA GLY A 206 29.05 15.58 -2.09
C GLY A 206 28.95 14.90 -0.73
N ALA A 207 29.01 15.59 0.42
CA ALA A 207 29.13 14.89 1.71
C ALA A 207 27.80 14.81 2.48
N PHE A 208 26.86 14.03 1.96
CA PHE A 208 25.81 13.49 2.83
C PHE A 208 26.38 12.35 3.68
N SER A 209 27.16 12.69 4.70
CA SER A 209 27.45 11.74 5.76
C SER A 209 26.15 11.51 6.52
N GLY A 210 25.43 10.46 6.12
CA GLY A 210 24.30 9.93 6.87
C GLY A 210 24.82 9.41 8.20
N GLN A 211 25.15 10.31 9.13
CA GLN A 211 25.29 9.98 10.53
C GLN A 211 23.91 9.53 10.99
N LYS A 212 23.61 8.26 10.72
CA LYS A 212 22.60 7.52 11.43
C LYS A 212 22.95 7.75 12.88
N ARG A 213 22.18 8.60 13.57
CA ARG A 213 22.16 8.58 15.03
C ARG A 213 21.88 7.13 15.39
N LYS A 214 22.93 6.39 15.75
CA LYS A 214 22.80 5.02 16.23
C LYS A 214 21.88 5.15 17.42
N ARG A 215 20.60 4.79 17.24
CA ARG A 215 19.73 4.59 18.39
C ARG A 215 20.49 3.55 19.20
N LYS A 216 20.95 3.91 20.41
CA LYS A 216 21.52 2.95 21.35
C LYS A 216 20.45 1.86 21.48
N SER A 217 20.64 0.74 20.79
CA SER A 217 19.87 -0.48 21.01
C SER A 217 20.36 -1.07 22.33
N GLY A 218 20.16 -0.31 23.40
CA GLY A 218 20.42 -0.71 24.77
C GLY A 218 19.21 -1.47 25.28
N GLY A 219 19.04 -2.69 24.78
CA GLY A 219 18.00 -3.60 25.22
C GLY A 219 18.41 -5.00 24.87
N LYS A 220 19.17 -5.65 25.76
CA LYS A 220 19.41 -7.09 25.70
C LYS A 220 18.04 -7.78 25.49
N PRO A 221 17.90 -8.76 24.58
CA PRO A 221 16.67 -9.51 24.48
C PRO A 221 16.44 -10.19 25.84
N LYS A 222 15.43 -9.74 26.59
CA LYS A 222 14.98 -10.44 27.79
C LYS A 222 14.45 -11.79 27.31
N GLN A 223 15.24 -12.85 27.53
CA GLN A 223 14.76 -14.24 27.50
C GLN A 223 13.42 -14.28 28.23
N GLY A 224 12.38 -14.68 27.52
CA GLY A 224 11.03 -14.71 28.03
C GLY A 224 10.92 -15.65 29.22
N LYS A 225 10.92 -15.10 30.44
CA LYS A 225 10.33 -15.81 31.57
C LYS A 225 8.82 -15.85 31.32
N LYS A 226 8.33 -17.01 30.89
CA LYS A 226 6.89 -17.32 30.82
C LYS A 226 6.28 -16.99 32.19
N LYS A 227 5.61 -15.85 32.30
CA LYS A 227 4.81 -15.51 33.48
C LYS A 227 3.55 -16.37 33.37
N GLY A 228 3.53 -17.50 34.08
CA GLY A 228 2.38 -18.39 34.14
C GLY A 228 1.17 -17.61 34.66
N PHE A 229 0.15 -17.46 33.82
CA PHE A 229 -1.17 -17.04 34.27
C PHE A 229 -1.71 -18.14 35.18
N LYS A 230 -1.66 -17.95 36.50
CA LYS A 230 -2.44 -18.76 37.44
C LYS A 230 -3.92 -18.49 37.13
N ARG A 231 -4.59 -19.47 36.50
CA ARG A 231 -6.03 -19.50 36.35
C ARG A 231 -6.64 -19.45 37.76
N ARG A 232 -7.32 -18.35 38.10
CA ARG A 232 -8.17 -18.30 39.29
C ARG A 232 -9.27 -19.33 39.08
N LYS A 233 -9.25 -20.40 39.88
CA LYS A 233 -10.34 -21.36 39.99
C LYS A 233 -11.51 -20.58 40.59
N GLY A 234 -12.59 -20.41 39.84
CA GLY A 234 -13.83 -19.83 40.37
C GLY A 234 -14.31 -20.69 41.53
N HIS A 235 -14.59 -20.05 42.67
CA HIS A 235 -15.40 -20.65 43.71
C HIS A 235 -16.85 -20.45 43.28
N SER A 236 -17.56 -21.55 43.10
CA SER A 236 -19.02 -21.59 43.05
C SER A 236 -19.55 -21.33 44.45
N PHE A 237 -20.33 -20.27 44.62
CA PHE A 237 -21.50 -20.17 45.51
C PHE A 237 -22.44 -19.13 44.91
#